data_AF-A0A1G0CK16-F1
#
_entry.id   AF-A0A1G0CK16-F1
#
_cell.length_a   1.000
_cell.length_b   1.000
_cell.length_c   1.000
_cell.angle_alpha   90.00
_cell.angle_beta   90.00
_cell.angle_gamma   90.00
#
_symmetry.space_group_name_H-M   'P 1'
#
loop_
_entity.id
_entity.type
_entity.pdbx_description
1 polymer ?
#
loop_
_entity_poly.entity_id
_entity_poly.type
_entity_poly.pdbx_seq_one_letter_code
_entity_poly.pdbx_strand_id
1 'polypeptide(L)'
;MLFIAFLGLIIWLYVTPEDVSCVYAEKGLTCPTCGLTRAFRAILSFDSTVAINPLHLKIVFFVLIQFFQRLIATVWSFYKTPSWRWIMIDIAVSVLLFIWAFYELFPFVN
;
A
#
# COMPACT_ATOMS: atom_id res chain seq x y z
N MET A 1 1.73 -17.79 -4.65
CA MET A 1 2.34 -17.66 -3.31
C MET A 1 2.36 -16.22 -2.80
N LEU A 2 2.92 -15.25 -3.54
CA LEU A 2 2.98 -13.84 -3.12
C LEU A 2 1.59 -13.20 -2.84
N PHE A 3 0.58 -13.56 -3.61
CA PHE A 3 -0.81 -13.10 -3.42
C PHE A 3 -1.45 -13.56 -2.10
N ILE A 4 -1.18 -14.81 -1.68
CA ILE A 4 -1.71 -15.37 -0.43
C ILE A 4 -1.06 -14.70 0.77
N ALA A 5 0.25 -14.45 0.71
CA ALA A 5 0.96 -13.70 1.74
C ALA A 5 0.41 -12.26 1.88
N PHE A 6 0.06 -11.63 0.75
CA PHE A 6 -0.50 -10.28 0.72
C PHE A 6 -1.93 -10.22 1.29
N LEU A 7 -2.78 -11.19 0.95
CA LEU A 7 -4.10 -11.34 1.58
C LEU A 7 -3.99 -11.59 3.07
N GLY A 8 -3.05 -12.46 3.48
CA GLY A 8 -2.75 -12.70 4.89
C GLY A 8 -2.35 -11.43 5.61
N LEU A 9 -1.53 -10.58 4.98
CA LEU A 9 -1.12 -9.29 5.53
C LEU A 9 -2.30 -8.31 5.69
N ILE A 10 -3.19 -8.21 4.69
CA ILE A 10 -4.38 -7.34 4.76
C ILE A 10 -5.34 -7.82 5.84
N ILE A 11 -5.60 -9.13 5.91
CA ILE A 11 -6.48 -9.72 6.95
C ILE A 11 -5.86 -9.51 8.32
N TRP A 12 -4.55 -9.75 8.47
CA TRP A 12 -3.84 -9.49 9.72
C TRP A 12 -3.93 -8.01 10.12
N LEU A 13 -3.75 -7.10 9.17
CA LEU A 13 -3.91 -5.65 9.36
C LEU A 13 -5.32 -5.22 9.72
N TYR A 14 -6.34 -5.98 9.34
CA TYR A 14 -7.74 -5.74 9.70
C TYR A 14 -8.09 -6.31 11.09
N VAL A 15 -7.46 -7.42 11.48
CA VAL A 15 -7.73 -8.15 12.74
C VAL A 15 -6.94 -7.61 13.93
N THR A 16 -5.80 -6.97 13.73
CA THR A 16 -5.01 -6.38 14.83
C THR A 16 -5.81 -5.34 15.66
N PRO A 17 -5.47 -5.06 16.91
CA PRO A 17 -6.06 -3.92 17.63
C PRO A 17 -5.54 -2.58 17.05
N GLU A 18 -6.33 -1.51 17.22
CA GLU A 18 -6.04 -0.16 16.69
C GLU A 18 -4.82 0.49 17.37
N ASP A 19 -4.40 -0.06 18.52
CA ASP A 19 -3.40 0.48 19.43
C ASP A 19 -1.95 0.16 19.05
N VAL A 20 -1.62 0.18 17.75
CA VAL A 20 -0.22 0.15 17.33
C VAL A 20 0.36 1.55 17.53
N SER A 21 0.72 1.88 18.77
CA SER A 21 1.34 3.16 19.09
C SER A 21 2.67 3.28 18.33
N CYS A 22 2.89 4.44 17.73
CA CYS A 22 4.10 4.67 16.97
C CYS A 22 5.24 4.92 17.97
N VAL A 23 6.14 3.95 18.11
CA VAL A 23 7.28 4.01 19.06
C VAL A 23 8.13 5.28 18.87
N TYR A 24 8.18 5.82 17.65
CA TYR A 24 8.87 7.07 17.35
C TYR A 24 8.14 8.31 17.89
N ALA A 25 6.81 8.33 17.90
CA ALA A 25 6.02 9.41 18.48
C ALA A 25 6.17 9.46 20.01
N GLU A 26 6.27 8.30 20.67
CA GLU A 26 6.55 8.21 22.10
C GLU A 26 7.95 8.76 22.47
N LYS A 27 8.89 8.74 21.52
CA LYS A 27 10.23 9.34 21.66
C LYS A 27 10.32 10.80 21.19
N GLY A 28 9.19 11.43 20.83
CA GLY A 28 9.15 12.81 20.35
C GLY A 28 9.75 13.03 18.96
N LEU A 29 9.98 11.96 18.18
CA LEU A 29 10.50 12.04 16.83
C LEU A 29 9.36 12.25 15.83
N THR A 30 9.52 13.21 14.92
CA THR A 30 8.59 13.43 13.81
C THR A 30 8.70 12.27 12.83
N CYS A 31 7.75 11.34 12.87
CA CYS A 31 7.72 10.21 11.95
C CYS A 31 6.58 10.40 10.92
N PRO A 32 6.91 10.63 9.64
CA PRO A 32 5.93 10.90 8.60
C PRO A 32 5.02 9.70 8.31
N THR A 33 5.41 8.49 8.73
CA THR A 33 4.65 7.25 8.54
C THR A 33 3.84 6.83 9.77
N CYS A 34 3.90 7.56 10.90
CA CYS A 34 3.01 7.30 12.03
C CYS A 34 1.55 7.44 11.59
N GLY A 35 0.71 6.47 11.93
CA GLY A 35 -0.71 6.48 11.57
C GLY A 35 -1.04 5.92 10.19
N LEU A 36 -0.04 5.45 9.42
CA LEU A 36 -0.29 4.80 8.12
C LEU A 36 -1.20 3.57 8.24
N THR A 37 -1.03 2.77 9.29
CA THR A 37 -1.87 1.61 9.61
C THR A 37 -3.31 2.00 9.95
N ARG A 38 -3.48 3.12 10.68
CA ARG A 38 -4.79 3.70 10.99
C ARG A 38 -5.49 4.23 9.73
N ALA A 39 -4.76 4.92 8.85
CA ALA A 39 -5.25 5.36 7.56
C ALA A 39 -5.66 4.19 6.65
N PHE A 40 -4.86 3.12 6.62
CA PHE A 40 -5.19 1.88 5.91
C PHE A 40 -6.52 1.29 6.38
N ARG A 41 -6.72 1.20 7.70
CA ARG A 41 -7.98 0.71 8.28
C ARG A 41 -9.15 1.60 7.92
N ALA A 42 -9.05 2.90 8.12
CA ALA A 42 -10.11 3.84 7.80
C ALA A 42 -10.55 3.72 6.33
N ILE A 43 -9.60 3.54 5.40
CA ILE A 43 -9.89 3.32 3.98
C ILE A 43 -10.57 1.96 3.74
N LEU A 44 -10.12 0.90 4.42
CA LEU A 44 -10.72 -0.44 4.30
C LEU A 44 -12.12 -0.53 4.94
N SER A 45 -12.36 0.17 6.04
CA SER A 45 -13.63 0.22 6.76
C SER A 45 -14.59 1.30 6.25
N PHE A 46 -14.19 2.06 5.22
CA PHE A 46 -14.93 3.22 4.71
C PHE A 46 -15.28 4.25 5.80
N ASP A 47 -14.42 4.40 6.80
CA ASP A 47 -14.61 5.38 7.86
C ASP A 47 -14.13 6.76 7.40
N SER A 48 -15.09 7.64 7.13
CA SER A 48 -14.84 9.02 6.67
C SER A 48 -14.58 10.01 7.81
N THR A 49 -14.69 9.58 9.07
CA THR A 49 -14.50 10.44 10.24
C THR A 49 -13.02 10.66 10.60
N VAL A 50 -12.14 9.80 10.09
CA VAL A 50 -10.70 9.87 10.34
C VAL A 50 -10.05 10.85 9.37
N ALA A 51 -9.33 11.84 9.89
CA ALA A 51 -8.50 12.72 9.08
C ALA A 51 -7.29 11.93 8.54
N ILE A 52 -7.28 11.68 7.22
CA ILE A 52 -6.21 10.94 6.55
C ILE A 52 -5.24 11.94 5.93
N ASN A 53 -3.94 11.79 6.25
CA ASN A 53 -2.89 12.56 5.60
C ASN A 53 -2.83 12.20 4.09
N PRO A 54 -2.77 13.19 3.17
CA PRO A 54 -2.65 12.92 1.73
C PRO A 54 -1.47 11.99 1.37
N LEU A 55 -0.37 12.01 2.11
CA LEU A 55 0.75 11.08 1.93
C LEU A 55 0.33 9.63 2.20
N HIS A 56 -0.37 9.39 3.32
CA HIS A 56 -0.84 8.06 3.69
C HIS A 56 -1.84 7.54 2.67
N LEU A 57 -2.70 8.43 2.17
CA LEU A 57 -3.67 8.11 1.12
C LEU A 57 -2.96 7.62 -0.15
N LYS A 58 -1.92 8.31 -0.63
CA LYS A 58 -1.13 7.88 -1.81
C LYS A 58 -0.52 6.49 -1.61
N ILE A 59 0.05 6.22 -0.44
CA ILE A 59 0.68 4.94 -0.12
C ILE A 59 -0.38 3.82 -0.07
N VAL A 60 -1.54 4.07 0.53
CA VAL A 60 -2.64 3.10 0.58
C VAL A 60 -3.16 2.80 -0.82
N PHE A 61 -3.36 3.84 -1.65
CA PHE A 61 -3.78 3.68 -3.04
C PHE A 61 -2.75 2.90 -3.86
N PHE A 62 -1.45 3.18 -3.70
CA PHE A 62 -0.39 2.40 -4.34
C PHE A 62 -0.53 0.92 -4.05
N VAL A 63 -0.73 0.55 -2.79
CA VAL A 63 -0.88 -0.84 -2.36
C VAL A 63 -2.15 -1.47 -2.92
N LEU A 64 -3.28 -0.77 -2.90
CA LEU A 64 -4.53 -1.25 -3.46
C LEU A 64 -4.42 -1.46 -4.98
N ILE A 65 -3.87 -0.50 -5.71
CA ILE A 65 -3.67 -0.61 -7.16
C ILE A 65 -2.73 -1.77 -7.48
N GLN A 66 -1.61 -1.91 -6.77
CA GLN A 66 -0.71 -3.06 -6.92
C GLN A 66 -1.40 -4.40 -6.65
N PHE A 67 -2.26 -4.45 -5.64
CA PHE A 67 -3.01 -5.65 -5.31
C PHE A 67 -3.95 -6.04 -6.46
N PHE A 68 -4.76 -5.11 -6.97
CA PHE A 68 -5.67 -5.38 -8.09
C PHE A 68 -4.92 -5.67 -9.39
N GLN A 69 -3.85 -4.94 -9.68
CA GLN A 69 -3.00 -5.17 -10.86
C GLN A 69 -2.44 -6.60 -10.86
N ARG A 70 -1.92 -7.07 -9.72
CA ARG A 70 -1.42 -8.45 -9.56
C ARG A 70 -2.52 -9.48 -9.62
N LEU A 71 -3.71 -9.20 -9.07
CA LEU A 71 -4.89 -10.06 -9.18
C LEU A 71 -5.25 -10.25 -10.67
N ILE A 72 -5.37 -9.16 -11.42
CA ILE A 72 -5.69 -9.18 -12.85
C ILE A 72 -4.62 -9.94 -13.63
N ALA A 73 -3.33 -9.64 -13.40
CA ALA A 73 -2.23 -10.32 -14.08
C ALA A 73 -2.21 -11.84 -13.79
N THR A 74 -2.48 -12.23 -12.54
CA THR A 74 -2.52 -13.64 -12.14
C THR A 74 -3.70 -14.36 -12.79
N VAL A 75 -4.91 -13.77 -12.74
CA VAL A 75 -6.10 -14.33 -13.38
C VAL A 75 -5.91 -14.43 -14.88
N TRP A 76 -5.39 -13.39 -15.54
CA TRP A 76 -5.12 -13.38 -16.97
C TRP A 76 -4.12 -14.45 -17.38
N SER A 77 -3.08 -14.67 -16.57
CA SER A 77 -2.05 -15.69 -16.82
C SER A 77 -2.60 -17.12 -16.81
N PHE A 78 -3.73 -17.38 -16.16
CA PHE A 78 -4.39 -18.70 -16.22
C PHE A 78 -5.09 -18.94 -17.56
N TYR A 79 -5.62 -17.89 -18.20
CA TYR A 79 -6.30 -18.01 -19.49
C TYR A 79 -5.34 -17.93 -20.67
N LYS A 80 -4.29 -17.12 -20.56
CA LYS A 80 -3.36 -16.87 -21.67
C LYS A 80 -1.98 -16.48 -21.15
N THR A 81 -0.94 -17.02 -21.77
CA THR A 81 0.43 -16.58 -21.51
C THR A 81 0.59 -15.10 -21.87
N PRO A 82 1.00 -14.25 -20.92
CA PRO A 82 1.18 -12.83 -21.20
C PRO A 82 2.36 -12.64 -22.16
N SER A 83 2.19 -11.76 -23.15
CA SER A 83 3.30 -11.39 -24.03
C SER A 83 4.30 -10.53 -23.27
N TRP A 84 5.59 -10.59 -23.64
CA TRP A 84 6.66 -9.79 -23.03
C TRP A 84 6.34 -8.28 -22.93
N ARG A 85 5.63 -7.72 -23.92
CA ARG A 85 5.22 -6.30 -23.91
C ARG A 85 4.30 -5.95 -22.73
N TRP A 86 3.37 -6.84 -22.40
CA TRP A 86 2.45 -6.65 -21.27
C TRP A 86 3.18 -6.69 -19.94
N ILE A 87 4.17 -7.57 -19.80
CA ILE A 87 5.02 -7.65 -18.61
C ILE A 87 5.81 -6.35 -18.43
N MET A 88 6.37 -5.79 -19.51
CA MET A 88 7.08 -4.50 -19.44
C MET A 88 6.17 -3.34 -19.04
N ILE A 89 4.94 -3.28 -19.56
CA ILE A 89 3.96 -2.26 -19.19
C ILE A 89 3.60 -2.37 -17.71
N ASP A 90 3.35 -3.58 -17.22
CA ASP A 90 3.04 -3.86 -15.81
C ASP A 90 4.15 -3.35 -14.88
N ILE A 91 5.41 -3.64 -15.24
CA ILE A 91 6.58 -3.16 -14.49
C ILE A 91 6.70 -1.63 -14.56
N ALA A 92 6.55 -1.03 -15.74
CA ALA A 92 6.66 0.42 -15.90
C ALA A 92 5.60 1.18 -15.09
N VAL A 93 4.34 0.72 -15.13
CA VAL A 93 3.25 1.28 -14.32
C VAL A 93 3.54 1.12 -12.83
N SER A 94 4.06 -0.03 -12.42
CA SER A 94 4.45 -0.30 -11.03
C SER A 94 5.51 0.67 -10.52
N VAL A 95 6.54 0.94 -11.33
CA VAL A 95 7.63 1.87 -10.99
C VAL A 95 7.13 3.31 -10.93
N LEU A 96 6.32 3.74 -11.89
CA LEU A 96 5.75 5.09 -11.90
C LEU A 96 4.85 5.34 -10.69
N LEU A 97 3.99 4.38 -10.35
CA LEU A 97 3.13 4.45 -9.17
C LEU A 97 3.96 4.49 -7.88
N PHE A 98 5.05 3.73 -7.82
CA PHE A 98 5.96 3.75 -6.67
C PHE A 98 6.59 5.13 -6.49
N ILE A 99 7.15 5.70 -7.55
CA ILE A 99 7.75 7.04 -7.49
C ILE A 99 6.69 8.05 -7.06
N TRP A 100 5.50 8.03 -7.66
CA TRP A 100 4.43 8.97 -7.32
C TRP A 100 3.98 8.87 -5.85
N ALA A 101 3.90 7.66 -5.29
CA ALA A 101 3.45 7.45 -3.91
C ALA A 101 4.53 7.72 -2.86
N PHE A 102 5.80 7.42 -3.17
CA PHE A 102 6.91 7.50 -2.22
C PHE A 102 7.82 8.72 -2.42
N TYR A 103 7.64 9.53 -3.48
CA TYR A 103 8.45 10.72 -3.75
C TYR A 103 8.54 11.66 -2.54
N GLU A 104 7.42 11.88 -1.86
CA GLU A 104 7.31 12.74 -0.68
C GLU A 104 8.01 12.18 0.56
N LEU A 105 8.40 10.90 0.56
CA LEU A 105 9.09 10.25 1.68
C LEU A 105 10.61 10.39 1.59
N PHE A 106 11.18 10.57 0.40
CA PHE A 106 12.63 10.72 0.20
C PHE A 106 13.30 11.88 0.98
N PRO A 107 12.70 13.07 1.15
CA PRO A 107 13.36 14.15 1.90
C PRO A 107 13.51 13.86 3.41
N PHE A 108 12.82 12.84 3.95
CA PHE A 108 12.95 12.42 5.35
C PHE A 108 14.02 11.35 5.59
N VAL A 109 14.75 10.94 4.53
CA VAL A 109 15.83 9.93 4.58
C VAL A 109 17.22 10.59 4.63
N ASN A 110 17.31 11.92 4.64
CA ASN A 110 18.55 12.69 4.78
C ASN A 110 18.85 13.07 6.23
#